data_AF-A0A3N5H0R8-F1
#
_entry.id   AF-A0A3N5H0R8-F1
#
_cell.length_a   1.000
_cell.length_b   1.000
_cell.length_c   1.000
_cell.angle_alpha   90.00
_cell.angle_beta   90.00
_cell.angle_gamma   90.00
#
_symmetry.space_group_name_H-M   'P 1'
#
loop_
_entity.id
_entity.type
_entity.pdbx_description
1 polymer ?
#
loop_
_entity_poly.entity_id
_entity_poly.type
_entity_poly.pdbx_seq_one_letter_code
_entity_poly.pdbx_strand_id
1 'polypeptide(L)'
;MKLSDLLDSSRVAAGGLRDFATGLVSPTLRLGVTGLSRAGKTVFITALIHAMLKGGRLPAFEAMTQGRITRCFLEPQPDDDLPRFAYEEHLEALSGKDRRWPEGTRRISQLRLSIEYTPRGFLARNLSRGVMHLDIVDYPGEWLLDLPLMKMSYAEWSAATVAASRSGSRLARATSWHETLRTLDAMAPADEVAAIAAAERFTAYLASCRDDDVSLSALPPGRFLMPGDYAGSPLLAFAPLD
;
A
#
# COMPACT_ATOMS: atom_id res chain seq x y z
N MET A 1 -21.19 -25.42 5.28
CA MET A 1 -20.65 -24.36 6.15
C MET A 1 -19.46 -24.96 6.87
N LYS A 2 -18.23 -24.63 6.47
CA LYS A 2 -17.03 -25.35 6.91
C LYS A 2 -16.60 -24.83 8.29
N LEU A 3 -16.11 -25.70 9.17
CA LEU A 3 -15.62 -25.33 10.51
C LEU A 3 -14.53 -24.24 10.48
N SER A 4 -13.80 -24.12 9.37
CA SER A 4 -12.82 -23.06 9.11
C SER A 4 -13.45 -21.66 9.12
N ASP A 5 -14.63 -21.51 8.52
CA ASP A 5 -15.29 -20.21 8.35
C ASP A 5 -15.80 -19.68 9.70
N LEU A 6 -16.17 -20.58 10.62
CA LEU A 6 -16.60 -20.26 11.99
C LEU A 6 -15.44 -19.89 12.93
N LEU A 7 -14.26 -20.48 12.71
CA LEU A 7 -13.05 -20.16 13.48
C LEU A 7 -12.43 -18.83 13.05
N ASP A 8 -12.47 -18.49 11.76
CA ASP A 8 -12.02 -17.19 11.26
C ASP A 8 -12.96 -16.06 11.67
N SER A 9 -14.27 -16.26 11.53
CA SER A 9 -15.26 -15.24 11.92
C SER A 9 -15.24 -14.96 13.43
N SER A 10 -14.94 -15.95 14.27
CA SER A 10 -14.79 -15.75 15.73
C SER A 10 -13.46 -15.08 16.10
N ARG A 11 -12.36 -15.32 15.37
CA ARG A 11 -11.10 -14.57 15.53
C ARG A 11 -11.23 -13.11 15.13
N VAL A 12 -11.86 -12.83 13.99
CA VAL A 12 -12.08 -11.46 13.49
C VAL A 12 -13.02 -10.69 14.43
N ALA A 13 -14.07 -11.34 14.96
CA ALA A 13 -14.97 -10.72 15.94
C ALA A 13 -14.29 -10.44 17.30
N ALA A 14 -13.40 -11.35 17.76
CA ALA A 14 -12.63 -11.15 18.99
C ALA A 14 -11.57 -10.03 18.85
N GLY A 15 -10.93 -9.92 17.68
CA GLY A 15 -10.03 -8.81 17.34
C GLY A 15 -10.75 -7.47 17.36
N GLY A 16 -11.92 -7.38 16.72
CA GLY A 16 -12.73 -6.15 16.69
C GLY A 16 -13.23 -5.71 18.06
N LEU A 17 -13.55 -6.65 18.96
CA LEU A 17 -13.99 -6.32 20.33
C LEU A 17 -12.82 -5.84 21.22
N ARG A 18 -11.63 -6.40 21.03
CA ARG A 18 -10.41 -5.96 21.70
C ARG A 18 -10.00 -4.56 21.23
N ASP A 19 -10.02 -4.32 19.92
CA ASP A 19 -9.75 -3.01 19.32
C ASP A 19 -10.73 -1.95 19.82
N PHE A 20 -12.02 -2.29 19.93
CA PHE A 20 -13.05 -1.42 20.50
C PHE A 20 -12.79 -1.11 21.98
N ALA A 21 -12.44 -2.12 22.79
CA ALA A 21 -12.14 -1.92 24.21
C ALA A 21 -10.86 -1.09 24.44
N THR A 22 -9.81 -1.27 23.64
CA THR A 22 -8.62 -0.41 23.69
C THR A 22 -8.89 1.01 23.19
N GLY A 23 -9.75 1.16 22.17
CA GLY A 23 -10.14 2.47 21.63
C GLY A 23 -10.92 3.33 22.63
N LEU A 24 -11.55 2.73 23.63
CA LEU A 24 -12.22 3.42 24.74
C LEU A 24 -11.23 4.01 25.77
N VAL A 25 -10.00 3.49 25.85
CA VAL A 25 -8.97 3.93 26.81
C VAL A 25 -7.89 4.81 26.15
N SER A 26 -7.55 4.53 24.89
CA SER A 26 -6.59 5.31 24.10
C SER A 26 -7.07 5.42 22.65
N PRO A 27 -7.57 6.59 22.22
CA PRO A 27 -8.08 6.75 20.85
C PRO A 27 -7.00 6.41 19.83
N THR A 28 -7.40 5.73 18.75
CA THR A 28 -6.52 5.35 17.65
C THR A 28 -6.98 6.01 16.36
N LEU A 29 -6.07 6.72 15.67
CA LEU A 29 -6.27 7.24 14.33
C LEU A 29 -5.44 6.42 13.35
N ARG A 30 -6.08 5.87 12.32
CA ARG A 30 -5.39 5.18 11.23
C ARG A 30 -5.23 6.11 10.03
N LEU A 31 -3.99 6.34 9.62
CA LEU A 31 -3.60 7.20 8.52
C LEU A 31 -3.02 6.35 7.38
N GLY A 32 -3.79 6.20 6.30
CA GLY A 32 -3.29 5.63 5.07
C GLY A 32 -2.44 6.65 4.30
N VAL A 33 -1.20 6.30 3.99
CA VAL A 33 -0.28 7.10 3.18
C VAL A 33 -0.05 6.37 1.87
N THR A 34 -0.37 7.05 0.77
CA THR A 34 -0.28 6.47 -0.57
C THR A 34 0.09 7.52 -1.61
N GLY A 35 0.32 7.07 -2.83
CA GLY A 35 0.87 7.85 -3.93
C GLY A 35 1.65 6.95 -4.87
N LEU A 36 1.83 7.39 -6.12
CA LEU A 36 2.59 6.65 -7.12
C LEU A 36 4.03 6.39 -6.65
N SER A 37 4.69 5.44 -7.30
CA SER A 37 6.11 5.15 -7.09
C SER A 37 6.94 6.42 -7.21
N ARG A 38 7.94 6.56 -6.33
CA ARG A 38 8.80 7.75 -6.19
C ARG A 38 8.10 9.07 -5.81
N ALA A 39 6.84 9.05 -5.39
CA ALA A 39 6.15 10.26 -4.86
C ALA A 39 6.68 10.75 -3.49
N GLY A 40 7.67 10.08 -2.89
CA GLY A 40 8.30 10.50 -1.64
C GLY A 40 7.60 10.01 -0.35
N LYS A 41 6.71 9.01 -0.43
CA LYS A 41 5.99 8.43 0.73
C LYS A 41 6.93 8.05 1.89
N THR A 42 7.94 7.23 1.61
CA THR A 42 8.92 6.78 2.62
C THR A 42 9.62 7.95 3.30
N VAL A 43 10.03 8.97 2.54
CA VAL A 43 10.69 10.18 3.06
C VAL A 43 9.72 10.99 3.91
N PHE A 44 8.48 11.19 3.45
CA PHE A 44 7.44 11.91 4.17
C PHE A 44 7.15 11.27 5.53
N ILE A 45 6.89 9.96 5.55
CA ILE A 45 6.59 9.21 6.78
C ILE A 45 7.77 9.27 7.74
N THR A 46 8.99 9.01 7.25
CA THR A 46 10.21 9.06 8.07
C THR A 46 10.43 10.44 8.68
N ALA A 47 10.31 11.50 7.88
CA ALA A 47 10.49 12.87 8.35
C ALA A 47 9.41 13.28 9.37
N LEU A 48 8.15 12.90 9.14
CA LEU A 48 7.05 13.17 10.06
C LEU A 48 7.27 12.47 11.41
N ILE A 49 7.54 11.16 11.38
CA ILE A 49 7.81 10.37 12.60
C ILE A 49 9.03 10.96 13.33
N HIS A 50 10.11 11.25 12.61
CA HIS A 50 11.32 11.79 13.21
C HIS A 50 11.07 13.14 13.89
N ALA A 51 10.37 14.05 13.20
CA ALA A 51 9.99 15.34 13.77
C ALA A 51 9.14 15.16 15.03
N MET A 52 8.19 14.21 15.03
CA MET A 52 7.36 13.93 16.20
C MET A 52 8.16 13.38 17.38
N LEU A 53 9.06 12.41 17.12
CA LEU A 53 9.89 11.78 18.16
C LEU A 53 10.92 12.74 18.75
N LYS A 54 11.46 13.68 17.96
CA LYS A 54 12.53 14.59 18.38
C LYS A 54 12.06 15.98 18.80
N GLY A 55 10.75 16.24 18.79
CA GLY A 55 10.23 17.57 19.13
C GLY A 55 10.56 18.63 18.05
N GLY A 56 10.54 18.23 16.77
CA GLY A 56 10.78 19.12 15.64
C GLY A 56 9.80 20.29 15.56
N ARG A 57 10.17 21.34 14.81
CA ARG A 57 9.33 22.54 14.68
C ARG A 57 8.27 22.33 13.59
N LEU A 58 7.04 22.01 14.00
CA LEU A 58 5.88 21.89 13.11
C LEU A 58 4.92 23.08 13.33
N PRO A 59 5.15 24.25 12.71
CA PRO A 59 4.42 25.49 13.02
C PRO A 59 2.91 25.41 12.70
N ALA A 60 2.54 24.61 11.71
CA ALA A 60 1.13 24.35 11.38
C ALA A 60 0.47 23.34 12.33
N PHE A 61 1.22 22.67 13.21
CA PHE A 61 0.69 21.70 14.15
C PHE A 61 0.47 22.32 15.53
N GLU A 62 -0.72 22.89 15.74
CA GLU A 62 -1.07 23.65 16.94
C GLU A 62 -0.81 22.92 18.26
N ALA A 63 -1.07 21.61 18.33
CA ALA A 63 -0.86 20.83 19.55
C ALA A 63 0.62 20.80 19.96
N MET A 64 1.52 20.77 18.97
CA MET A 64 2.96 20.79 19.19
C MET A 64 3.45 22.20 19.51
N THR A 65 2.99 23.22 18.77
CA THR A 65 3.40 24.63 19.00
C THR A 65 2.93 25.18 20.35
N GLN A 66 1.79 24.72 20.85
CA GLN A 66 1.25 25.07 22.17
C GLN A 66 1.87 24.23 23.31
N GLY A 67 2.83 23.34 23.02
CA GLY A 67 3.46 22.47 24.02
C GLY A 67 2.51 21.46 24.66
N ARG A 68 1.41 21.11 23.99
CA ARG A 68 0.42 20.14 24.51
C ARG A 68 0.83 18.70 24.27
N ILE A 69 1.65 18.44 23.25
CA ILE A 69 2.29 17.14 23.06
C ILE A 69 3.44 17.04 24.05
N THR A 70 3.33 16.09 24.97
CA THR A 70 4.35 15.87 25.99
C THR A 70 5.43 14.94 25.48
N ARG A 71 5.03 13.86 24.82
CA ARG A 71 5.93 12.81 24.39
C ARG A 71 5.35 12.08 23.19
N CYS A 72 6.22 11.73 22.25
CA CYS A 72 5.93 10.78 21.20
C CYS A 72 6.93 9.62 21.31
N PHE A 73 6.46 8.39 21.14
CA PHE A 73 7.31 7.21 21.13
C PHE A 73 6.71 6.12 20.23
N LEU A 74 7.56 5.22 19.76
CA LEU A 74 7.12 4.08 18.95
C LEU A 74 6.63 2.97 19.87
N GLU A 75 5.50 2.37 19.52
CA GLU A 75 4.98 1.15 20.14
C GLU A 75 4.90 0.02 19.11
N PRO A 76 4.82 -1.24 19.56
CA PRO A 76 4.47 -2.35 18.68
C PRO A 76 3.22 -2.03 17.87
N GLN A 77 3.25 -2.36 16.58
CA GLN A 77 2.08 -2.22 15.72
C GLN A 77 0.98 -3.20 16.16
N PRO A 78 -0.30 -2.90 15.87
CA PRO A 78 -1.41 -3.74 16.31
C PRO A 78 -1.58 -5.03 15.49
N ASP A 79 -1.08 -5.04 14.25
CA ASP A 79 -1.27 -6.12 13.28
C ASP A 79 0.09 -6.77 12.98
N ASP A 80 0.31 -7.97 13.52
CA ASP A 80 1.56 -8.71 13.34
C ASP A 80 1.68 -9.37 11.95
N ASP A 81 0.60 -9.44 11.18
CA ASP A 81 0.60 -10.01 9.83
C ASP A 81 1.14 -9.00 8.79
N LEU A 82 1.14 -7.71 9.14
CA LEU A 82 1.69 -6.65 8.29
C LEU A 82 3.18 -6.41 8.58
N PRO A 83 4.02 -6.23 7.54
CA PRO A 83 5.41 -5.83 7.75
C PRO A 83 5.51 -4.48 8.48
N ARG A 84 6.45 -4.36 9.42
CA ARG A 84 6.76 -3.08 10.06
C ARG A 84 7.42 -2.12 9.08
N PHE A 85 7.02 -0.85 9.11
CA PHE A 85 7.75 0.22 8.44
C PHE A 85 9.15 0.38 9.07
N ALA A 86 10.19 0.26 8.26
CA ALA A 86 11.58 0.24 8.69
C ALA A 86 12.12 1.66 8.98
N TYR A 87 11.49 2.37 9.93
CA TYR A 87 11.80 3.76 10.27
C TYR A 87 13.29 4.00 10.54
N GLU A 88 13.93 3.12 11.32
CA GLU A 88 15.33 3.25 11.70
C GLU A 88 16.27 3.14 10.49
N GLU A 89 16.00 2.20 9.59
CA GLU A 89 16.78 2.03 8.36
C GLU A 89 16.62 3.23 7.44
N HIS A 90 15.39 3.72 7.26
CA HIS A 90 15.12 4.88 6.43
C HIS A 90 15.72 6.18 7.00
N LEU A 91 15.73 6.32 8.33
CA LEU A 91 16.40 7.44 8.99
C LEU A 91 17.92 7.37 8.80
N GLU A 92 18.53 6.20 8.94
CA GLU A 92 19.97 6.00 8.72
C GLU A 92 20.34 6.30 7.26
N ALA A 93 19.54 5.85 6.29
CA ALA A 93 19.74 6.18 4.88
C ALA A 93 19.73 7.70 4.62
N LEU A 94 18.82 8.45 5.27
CA LEU A 94 18.70 9.90 5.07
C LEU A 94 19.75 10.73 5.82
N SER A 95 20.17 10.29 7.00
CA SER A 95 20.96 11.11 7.94
C SER A 95 22.35 10.57 8.24
N GLY A 96 22.60 9.28 7.96
CA GLY A 96 23.84 8.56 8.23
C GLY A 96 25.01 8.97 7.35
N LYS A 97 26.09 8.18 7.39
CA LYS A 97 27.33 8.47 6.66
C LYS A 97 27.20 8.26 5.15
N ASP A 98 26.47 7.22 4.75
CA ASP A 98 26.19 6.90 3.34
C ASP A 98 24.80 7.42 2.95
N ARG A 99 24.70 8.75 2.81
CA ARG A 99 23.42 9.42 2.56
C ARG A 99 22.85 9.03 1.21
N ARG A 100 21.68 8.41 1.23
CA ARG A 100 20.93 7.98 0.05
C ARG A 100 19.44 8.13 0.28
N TRP A 101 18.69 8.27 -0.82
CA TRP A 101 17.23 8.19 -0.74
C TRP A 101 16.81 6.76 -0.37
N PRO A 102 15.93 6.58 0.63
CA PRO A 102 15.38 5.26 0.95
C PRO A 102 14.71 4.61 -0.26
N GLU A 103 14.72 3.28 -0.29
CA GLU A 103 13.97 2.57 -1.32
C GLU A 103 12.47 2.90 -1.25
N GLY A 104 11.83 2.99 -2.42
CA GLY A 104 10.40 3.26 -2.50
C GLY A 104 9.58 2.09 -1.96
N THR A 105 8.38 2.40 -1.45
CA THR A 105 7.39 1.43 -0.95
C THR A 105 7.05 0.36 -2.00
N ARG A 106 7.47 -0.89 -1.77
CA ARG A 106 7.15 -2.04 -2.65
C ARG A 106 6.02 -2.94 -2.14
N ARG A 107 5.72 -2.86 -0.84
CA ARG A 107 4.70 -3.65 -0.15
C ARG A 107 4.01 -2.77 0.89
N ILE A 108 2.86 -3.23 1.37
CA ILE A 108 2.20 -2.59 2.51
C ILE A 108 3.09 -2.69 3.76
N SER A 109 3.12 -1.63 4.56
CA SER A 109 3.78 -1.66 5.87
C SER A 109 3.09 -0.73 6.86
N GLN A 110 3.27 -1.01 8.16
CA GLN A 110 2.62 -0.26 9.23
C GLN A 110 3.60 0.17 10.32
N LEU A 111 3.31 1.28 10.99
CA LEU A 111 3.96 1.68 12.23
C LEU A 111 2.98 2.41 13.15
N ARG A 112 3.13 2.18 14.46
CA ARG A 112 2.38 2.87 15.50
C ARG A 112 3.25 3.92 16.18
N LEU A 113 2.75 5.16 16.20
CA LEU A 113 3.29 6.25 16.99
C LEU A 113 2.31 6.57 18.13
N SER A 114 2.78 6.47 19.37
CA SER A 114 2.00 6.81 20.55
C SER A 114 2.32 8.23 21.01
N ILE A 115 1.28 9.03 21.18
CA ILE A 115 1.33 10.47 21.42
C ILE A 115 0.67 10.76 22.77
N GLU A 116 1.48 11.13 23.76
CA GLU A 116 1.01 11.65 25.04
C GLU A 116 0.69 13.14 24.88
N TYR A 117 -0.53 13.53 25.21
CA TYR A 117 -1.00 14.90 25.04
C TYR A 117 -1.86 15.41 26.20
N THR A 118 -1.90 16.73 26.33
CA THR A 118 -2.84 17.44 27.22
C THR A 118 -4.10 17.82 26.42
N PRO A 119 -5.29 17.28 26.77
CA PRO A 119 -6.53 17.60 26.06
C PRO A 119 -6.99 19.05 26.29
N ARG A 120 -7.84 19.57 25.40
CA ARG A 120 -8.36 20.96 25.46
C ARG A 120 -9.82 20.97 25.92
N GLY A 121 -10.20 21.95 26.74
CA GLY A 121 -11.60 22.22 27.13
C GLY A 121 -11.82 22.31 28.64
N PHE A 122 -12.94 22.91 29.08
CA PHE A 122 -13.28 23.04 30.50
C PHE A 122 -13.47 21.67 31.19
N LEU A 123 -14.05 20.69 30.48
CA LEU A 123 -14.21 19.31 30.96
C LEU A 123 -12.89 18.51 30.96
N ALA A 124 -11.93 18.88 30.12
CA ALA A 124 -10.62 18.24 30.03
C ALA A 124 -9.66 18.64 31.17
N ARG A 125 -9.99 19.69 31.93
CA ARG A 125 -9.14 20.21 33.01
C ARG A 125 -8.98 19.24 34.19
N ASN A 126 -9.92 18.30 34.33
CA ASN A 126 -9.92 17.26 35.36
C ASN A 126 -9.47 15.89 34.83
N LEU A 127 -9.23 15.76 33.53
CA LEU A 127 -8.73 14.53 32.91
C LEU A 127 -7.20 14.53 32.95
N SER A 128 -6.61 13.39 33.33
CA SER A 128 -5.17 13.14 33.26
C SER A 128 -4.66 13.23 31.82
N ARG A 129 -3.33 13.31 31.65
CA ARG A 129 -2.65 13.20 30.35
C ARG A 129 -3.28 12.05 29.53
N GLY A 130 -3.64 12.35 28.28
CA GLY A 130 -4.21 11.35 27.36
C GLY A 130 -3.12 10.72 26.51
N VAL A 131 -3.34 9.47 26.09
CA VAL A 131 -2.52 8.79 25.09
C VAL A 131 -3.38 8.56 23.86
N MET A 132 -2.85 8.91 22.69
CA MET A 132 -3.47 8.61 21.40
C MET A 132 -2.48 7.82 20.54
N HIS A 133 -2.96 6.80 19.84
CA HIS A 133 -2.18 6.06 18.87
C HIS A 133 -2.43 6.59 17.46
N LEU A 134 -1.36 6.80 16.71
CA LEU A 134 -1.38 7.08 15.29
C LEU A 134 -0.79 5.88 14.54
N ASP A 135 -1.66 5.12 13.89
CA ASP A 135 -1.28 4.00 13.04
C ASP A 135 -1.09 4.48 11.61
N ILE A 136 0.16 4.53 11.15
CA ILE A 136 0.51 4.95 9.79
C ILE A 136 0.65 3.68 8.93
N VAL A 137 -0.13 3.59 7.86
CA VAL A 137 -0.09 2.49 6.90
C VAL A 137 0.42 3.02 5.56
N ASP A 138 1.61 2.59 5.15
CA ASP A 138 2.21 2.92 3.85
C ASP A 138 1.88 1.83 2.84
N TYR A 139 1.32 2.19 1.68
CA TYR A 139 1.03 1.23 0.63
C TYR A 139 1.18 1.83 -0.79
N PRO A 140 1.52 1.01 -1.81
CA PRO A 140 1.67 1.48 -3.19
C PRO A 140 0.38 2.09 -3.75
N GLY A 141 0.44 3.29 -4.33
CA GLY A 141 -0.72 3.94 -4.93
C GLY A 141 -1.21 3.28 -6.21
N GLU A 142 -0.33 2.54 -6.89
CA GLU A 142 -0.63 1.72 -8.06
C GLU A 142 -1.75 0.72 -7.78
N TRP A 143 -1.89 0.28 -6.53
CA TRP A 143 -2.94 -0.64 -6.11
C TRP A 143 -4.34 0.00 -6.17
N LEU A 144 -4.46 1.32 -6.10
CA LEU A 144 -5.74 2.01 -6.24
C LEU A 144 -6.20 2.07 -7.70
N LEU A 145 -5.30 1.86 -8.66
CA LEU A 145 -5.62 1.84 -10.09
C LEU A 145 -6.44 0.62 -10.49
N ASP A 146 -6.48 -0.39 -9.61
CA ASP A 146 -7.22 -1.64 -9.83
C ASP A 146 -8.66 -1.57 -9.31
N LEU A 147 -9.05 -0.50 -8.60
CA LEU A 147 -10.41 -0.34 -8.10
C LEU A 147 -11.50 -0.46 -9.18
N PRO A 148 -11.32 0.04 -10.41
CA PRO A 148 -12.28 -0.17 -11.50
C PRO A 148 -12.49 -1.65 -11.86
N LEU A 149 -11.48 -2.51 -11.67
CA LEU A 149 -11.57 -3.95 -11.98
C LEU A 149 -12.64 -4.65 -11.13
N MET A 150 -12.95 -4.13 -9.94
CA MET A 150 -14.03 -4.69 -9.10
C MET A 150 -15.41 -4.63 -9.76
N LYS A 151 -15.58 -3.80 -10.79
CA LYS A 151 -16.83 -3.60 -11.52
C LYS A 151 -16.81 -4.21 -12.92
N MET A 152 -15.77 -4.95 -13.26
CA MET A 152 -15.58 -5.53 -14.59
C MET A 152 -15.48 -7.06 -14.47
N SER A 153 -16.12 -7.75 -15.40
CA SER A 153 -15.78 -9.15 -15.66
C SER A 153 -14.39 -9.25 -16.30
N TYR A 154 -13.79 -10.44 -16.20
CA TYR A 154 -12.51 -10.73 -16.86
C TYR A 154 -12.57 -10.52 -18.37
N ALA A 155 -13.70 -10.84 -19.02
CA ALA A 155 -13.89 -10.65 -20.46
C ALA A 155 -13.92 -9.15 -20.84
N GLU A 156 -14.65 -8.32 -20.08
CA GLU A 156 -14.70 -6.87 -20.32
C GLU A 156 -13.34 -6.21 -20.12
N TRP A 157 -12.63 -6.56 -19.04
CA TRP A 157 -11.28 -6.09 -18.80
C TRP A 157 -10.31 -6.55 -19.90
N SER A 158 -10.43 -7.79 -20.35
CA SER A 158 -9.55 -8.34 -21.38
C SER A 158 -9.72 -7.59 -22.71
N ALA A 159 -10.95 -7.46 -23.18
CA ALA A 159 -11.28 -6.73 -24.41
C ALA A 159 -10.81 -5.27 -24.35
N ALA A 160 -11.05 -4.57 -23.24
CA ALA A 160 -10.61 -3.18 -23.06
C ALA A 160 -9.08 -3.05 -23.07
N THR A 161 -8.37 -3.97 -22.40
CA THR A 161 -6.91 -3.95 -22.30
C THR A 161 -6.25 -4.24 -23.66
N VAL A 162 -6.76 -5.24 -24.37
CA VAL A 162 -6.29 -5.58 -25.72
C VAL A 162 -6.55 -4.42 -26.69
N ALA A 163 -7.77 -3.86 -26.70
CA ALA A 163 -8.09 -2.71 -27.55
C ALA A 163 -7.18 -1.51 -27.27
N ALA A 164 -6.95 -1.17 -26.00
CA ALA A 164 -6.07 -0.08 -25.61
C ALA A 164 -4.62 -0.32 -26.04
N SER A 165 -4.12 -1.55 -25.94
CA SER A 165 -2.76 -1.92 -26.33
C SER A 165 -2.49 -1.86 -27.84
N ARG A 166 -3.55 -1.97 -28.65
CA ARG A 166 -3.48 -1.88 -30.12
C ARG A 166 -3.44 -0.44 -30.64
N SER A 167 -3.43 0.56 -29.76
CA SER A 167 -3.57 1.97 -30.11
C SER A 167 -2.34 2.81 -29.77
N GLY A 168 -2.08 3.83 -30.59
CA GLY A 168 -1.10 4.88 -30.32
C GLY A 168 0.32 4.36 -30.06
N SER A 169 1.00 4.97 -29.09
CA SER A 169 2.38 4.62 -28.71
C SER A 169 2.52 3.25 -28.02
N ARG A 170 1.42 2.57 -27.69
CA ARG A 170 1.43 1.29 -26.97
C ARG A 170 1.64 0.09 -27.89
N LEU A 171 1.25 0.20 -29.16
CA LEU A 171 1.32 -0.92 -30.12
C LEU A 171 2.73 -1.50 -30.24
N ALA A 172 3.74 -0.63 -30.36
CA ALA A 172 5.13 -1.04 -30.44
C ALA A 172 5.61 -1.79 -29.18
N ARG A 173 5.11 -1.40 -27.99
CA ARG A 173 5.48 -2.00 -26.70
C ARG A 173 4.77 -3.33 -26.46
N ALA A 174 3.57 -3.49 -27.00
CA ALA A 174 2.75 -4.68 -26.82
C ALA A 174 3.11 -5.83 -27.77
N THR A 175 4.05 -5.65 -28.71
CA THR A 175 4.30 -6.60 -29.80
C THR A 175 4.61 -8.02 -29.32
N SER A 176 5.56 -8.18 -28.39
CA SER A 176 5.93 -9.52 -27.85
C SER A 176 4.78 -10.17 -27.08
N TRP A 177 3.97 -9.37 -26.38
CA TRP A 177 2.78 -9.87 -25.71
C TRP A 177 1.68 -10.26 -26.71
N HIS A 178 1.46 -9.47 -27.76
CA HIS A 178 0.50 -9.78 -28.84
C HIS A 178 0.87 -11.04 -29.60
N GLU A 179 2.16 -11.31 -29.82
CA GLU A 179 2.61 -12.58 -30.41
C GLU A 179 2.19 -13.78 -29.56
N THR A 180 2.34 -13.68 -28.24
CA THR A 180 1.90 -14.72 -27.30
C THR A 180 0.38 -14.84 -27.30
N LEU A 181 -0.33 -13.69 -27.27
CA LEU A 181 -1.79 -13.63 -27.25
C LEU A 181 -2.41 -14.36 -28.45
N ARG A 182 -1.83 -14.25 -29.66
CA ARG A 182 -2.30 -14.95 -30.86
C ARG A 182 -2.20 -16.47 -30.79
N THR A 183 -1.39 -17.00 -29.88
CA THR A 183 -1.23 -18.46 -29.70
C THR A 183 -2.22 -19.05 -28.71
N LEU A 184 -2.94 -18.21 -27.97
CA LEU A 184 -3.88 -18.64 -26.94
C LEU A 184 -5.29 -18.75 -27.55
N ASP A 185 -5.98 -19.84 -27.20
CA ASP A 185 -7.41 -20.01 -27.47
C ASP A 185 -8.18 -19.80 -26.16
N ALA A 186 -9.03 -18.77 -26.13
CA ALA A 186 -9.82 -18.41 -24.96
C ALA A 186 -10.85 -19.48 -24.57
N MET A 187 -11.19 -20.40 -25.47
CA MET A 187 -12.15 -21.49 -25.25
C MET A 187 -11.48 -22.84 -24.98
N ALA A 188 -10.14 -22.90 -25.05
CA ALA A 188 -9.39 -24.13 -24.77
C ALA A 188 -9.37 -24.45 -23.25
N PRO A 189 -9.08 -25.71 -22.88
CA PRO A 189 -8.83 -26.06 -21.49
C PRO A 189 -7.70 -25.24 -20.88
N ALA A 190 -7.81 -24.93 -19.58
CA ALA A 190 -6.80 -24.15 -18.87
C ALA A 190 -5.43 -24.84 -18.87
N ASP A 191 -4.41 -24.10 -19.30
CA ASP A 191 -3.00 -24.49 -19.27
C ASP A 191 -2.22 -23.48 -18.41
N GLU A 192 -1.72 -23.95 -17.27
CA GLU A 192 -1.00 -23.13 -16.30
C GLU A 192 0.34 -22.62 -16.85
N VAL A 193 1.05 -23.42 -17.66
CA VAL A 193 2.33 -23.03 -18.25
C VAL A 193 2.11 -21.93 -19.27
N ALA A 194 1.06 -22.05 -20.09
CA ALA A 194 0.67 -21.00 -21.03
C ALA A 194 0.24 -19.72 -20.31
N ALA A 195 -0.51 -19.83 -19.21
CA ALA A 195 -0.96 -18.68 -18.42
C ALA A 195 0.20 -17.94 -17.76
N ILE A 196 1.19 -18.65 -17.19
CA ILE A 196 2.41 -18.06 -16.62
C ILE A 196 3.19 -17.31 -17.71
N ALA A 197 3.46 -17.96 -18.84
CA ALA A 197 4.19 -17.33 -19.95
C ALA A 197 3.47 -16.07 -20.47
N ALA A 198 2.14 -16.12 -20.58
CA ALA A 198 1.33 -14.96 -20.97
C ALA A 198 1.39 -13.83 -19.93
N ALA A 199 1.31 -14.16 -18.64
CA ALA A 199 1.39 -13.21 -17.54
C ALA A 199 2.75 -12.51 -17.49
N GLU A 200 3.85 -13.22 -17.71
CA GLU A 200 5.20 -12.65 -17.77
C GLU A 200 5.33 -11.64 -18.92
N ARG A 201 4.84 -12.00 -20.12
CA ARG A 201 4.86 -11.12 -21.30
C ARG A 201 3.98 -9.88 -21.10
N PHE A 202 2.81 -10.06 -20.49
CA PHE A 202 1.91 -8.95 -20.16
C PHE A 202 2.53 -8.04 -19.09
N THR A 203 3.16 -8.59 -18.05
CA THR A 203 3.90 -7.83 -17.03
C THR A 203 5.01 -6.99 -17.65
N ALA A 204 5.78 -7.58 -18.58
CA ALA A 204 6.84 -6.88 -19.29
C ALA A 204 6.30 -5.71 -20.13
N TYR A 205 5.17 -5.90 -20.81
CA TYR A 205 4.45 -4.82 -21.51
C TYR A 205 4.06 -3.70 -20.54
N LEU A 206 3.40 -4.03 -19.42
CA LEU A 206 3.00 -3.03 -18.42
C LEU A 206 4.21 -2.26 -17.87
N ALA A 207 5.33 -2.95 -17.62
CA ALA A 207 6.55 -2.35 -17.11
C ALA A 207 7.14 -1.37 -18.14
N SER A 208 7.16 -1.77 -19.41
CA SER A 208 7.61 -0.89 -20.50
C SER A 208 6.74 0.36 -20.62
N CYS A 209 5.42 0.27 -20.35
CA CYS A 209 4.56 1.46 -20.37
C CYS A 209 4.81 2.42 -19.20
N ARG A 210 5.41 1.95 -18.10
CA ARG A 210 5.72 2.76 -16.91
C ARG A 210 7.01 3.57 -17.06
N ASP A 211 7.99 3.06 -17.79
CA ASP A 211 9.35 3.62 -17.81
C ASP A 211 9.51 4.91 -18.64
N ASP A 212 8.47 5.33 -19.37
CA ASP A 212 8.45 6.62 -20.06
C ASP A 212 7.89 7.75 -19.18
N ASP A 213 8.59 8.88 -19.11
CA ASP A 213 8.20 10.15 -18.43
C ASP A 213 6.90 10.79 -18.96
N VAL A 214 6.29 10.20 -19.98
CA VAL A 214 4.93 10.55 -20.37
C VAL A 214 4.00 9.78 -19.43
N SER A 215 3.32 10.52 -18.55
CA SER A 215 2.21 10.16 -17.67
C SER A 215 1.15 9.22 -18.30
N LEU A 216 1.55 8.05 -18.76
CA LEU A 216 0.69 6.92 -19.07
C LEU A 216 0.28 6.38 -17.71
N SER A 217 -0.77 7.00 -17.17
CA SER A 217 -1.47 6.57 -15.96
C SER A 217 -1.40 5.06 -15.86
N ALA A 218 -0.72 4.57 -14.82
CA ALA A 218 -0.31 3.17 -14.76
C ALA A 218 -1.51 2.25 -15.05
N LEU A 219 -1.30 1.34 -16.00
CA LEU A 219 -2.36 0.47 -16.49
C LEU A 219 -2.68 -0.58 -15.43
N PRO A 220 -3.96 -0.80 -15.09
CA PRO A 220 -4.33 -1.93 -14.28
C PRO A 220 -4.02 -3.24 -15.03
N PRO A 221 -3.60 -4.31 -14.32
CA PRO A 221 -3.57 -4.41 -12.86
C PRO A 221 -2.22 -3.96 -12.26
N GLY A 222 -2.23 -3.01 -11.32
CA GLY A 222 -1.05 -2.45 -10.66
C GLY A 222 -0.24 -3.46 -9.86
N ARG A 223 -0.85 -4.56 -9.41
CA ARG A 223 -0.13 -5.66 -8.73
C ARG A 223 0.85 -6.40 -9.64
N PHE A 224 0.69 -6.34 -10.97
CA PHE A 224 1.69 -6.90 -11.88
C PHE A 224 3.02 -6.15 -11.77
N LEU A 225 2.96 -4.83 -11.57
CA LEU A 225 4.14 -3.97 -11.44
C LEU A 225 4.68 -3.89 -10.02
N MET A 226 3.81 -4.09 -9.04
CA MET A 226 4.10 -4.00 -7.61
C MET A 226 3.47 -5.21 -6.89
N PRO A 227 4.04 -6.42 -7.07
CA PRO A 227 3.41 -7.67 -6.62
C PRO A 227 3.40 -7.83 -5.10
N GLY A 228 4.28 -7.14 -4.37
CA GLY A 228 4.39 -7.30 -2.92
C GLY A 228 4.53 -8.78 -2.54
N ASP A 229 3.68 -9.24 -1.63
CA ASP A 229 3.68 -10.62 -1.14
C ASP A 229 3.07 -11.62 -2.15
N TYR A 230 2.49 -11.15 -3.26
CA TYR A 230 1.97 -12.00 -4.36
C TYR A 230 3.02 -12.31 -5.42
N ALA A 231 4.28 -11.92 -5.24
CA ALA A 231 5.34 -12.26 -6.19
C ALA A 231 5.46 -13.80 -6.34
N GLY A 232 5.30 -14.30 -7.56
CA GLY A 232 5.29 -15.74 -7.84
C GLY A 232 4.00 -16.46 -7.44
N SER A 233 2.96 -15.74 -7.00
CA SER A 233 1.66 -16.31 -6.69
C SER A 233 0.88 -16.66 -7.97
N PRO A 234 0.12 -17.77 -8.00
CA PRO A 234 -0.79 -18.08 -9.11
C PRO A 234 -1.89 -17.03 -9.28
N LEU A 235 -2.14 -16.20 -8.26
CA LEU A 235 -3.07 -15.07 -8.36
C LEU A 235 -2.63 -14.00 -9.39
N LEU A 236 -1.35 -13.97 -9.76
CA LEU A 236 -0.80 -13.11 -10.80
C LEU A 236 -0.46 -13.87 -12.09
N ALA A 237 -0.80 -15.17 -12.18
CA ALA A 237 -0.59 -16.00 -13.35
C ALA A 237 -1.78 -15.89 -14.32
N PHE A 238 -2.08 -14.68 -14.77
CA PHE A 238 -3.10 -14.43 -15.80
C PHE A 238 -2.71 -13.27 -16.71
N ALA A 239 -3.31 -13.22 -17.89
CA ALA A 239 -3.17 -12.12 -18.84
C ALA A 239 -4.52 -11.87 -19.53
N PRO A 240 -4.71 -10.73 -20.20
CA PRO A 240 -5.88 -10.52 -21.06
C PRO A 240 -5.89 -11.54 -22.20
N LEU A 241 -7.08 -12.01 -22.59
CA LEU A 241 -7.32 -12.84 -23.78
C LEU A 241 -8.03 -12.03 -24.88
N ASP A 242 -7.85 -12.42 -26.14
CA ASP A 242 -8.49 -11.82 -27.33
C ASP A 242 -9.74 -12.61 -27.74
#